data_AF-A0A645I214-F1
#
_entry.id   AF-A0A645I214-F1
#
_cell.length_a   1.000
_cell.length_b   1.000
_cell.length_c   1.000
_cell.angle_alpha   90.00
_cell.angle_beta   90.00
_cell.angle_gamma   90.00
#
_symmetry.space_group_name_H-M   'P 1'
#
loop_
_entity.id
_entity.type
_entity.pdbx_description
1 polymer ?
#
loop_
_entity_poly.entity_id
_entity_poly.type
_entity_poly.pdbx_seq_one_letter_code
_entity_poly.pdbx_strand_id
1 'polypeptide(L)' 'MNLILINKGYCVVSIPPVLRHEYIEALQISQRETNPSIEPFNQLIAECELEAQKDYLRMFRMA' A
#
# COMPACT_ATOMS: atom_id res chain seq x y z
N MET A 1 1.73 -5.67 8.17
CA MET A 1 2.08 -4.83 7.01
C MET A 1 3.21 -3.87 7.34
N ASN A 2 2.96 -2.71 7.95
CA ASN A 2 4.01 -1.68 8.14
C ASN A 2 5.24 -2.14 8.93
N LEU A 3 5.08 -2.99 9.95
CA LEU A 3 6.21 -3.54 10.69
C LEU A 3 7.20 -4.30 9.78
N ILE A 4 6.70 -5.08 8.82
CA ILE A 4 7.53 -5.84 7.88
C ILE A 4 8.20 -4.89 6.89
N LEU A 5 7.46 -3.89 6.39
CA LEU A 5 7.99 -2.86 5.49
C LEU A 5 9.16 -2.10 6.13
N ILE A 6 8.97 -1.63 7.37
CA ILE A 6 10.02 -0.93 8.14
C ILE A 6 11.23 -1.85 8.36
N ASN A 7 11.02 -3.10 8.76
CA ASN A 7 12.11 -4.06 8.95
C ASN A 7 12.90 -4.36 7.66
N LYS A 8 12.31 -4.07 6.48
CA LYS A 8 12.94 -4.23 5.18
C LYS A 8 13.47 -2.92 4.58
N GLY A 9 13.34 -1.79 5.30
CA GLY A 9 13.83 -0.49 4.87
C GLY A 9 12.89 0.28 3.93
N TYR A 10 11.63 -0.14 3.79
CA TYR A 10 10.61 0.58 3.01
C TYR A 10 9.96 1.70 3.83
N CYS A 11 9.33 2.65 3.13
CA CYS A 11 8.56 3.71 3.76
C CYS A 11 7.33 3.16 4.49
N VAL A 12 6.91 3.86 5.54
CA VAL A 12 5.64 3.58 6.21
C VAL A 12 4.50 3.90 5.25
N VAL A 13 3.62 2.93 5.03
CA VAL A 13 2.46 3.09 4.15
C VAL A 13 1.24 3.51 4.96
N SER A 14 0.52 4.51 4.47
CA SER A 14 -0.81 4.89 4.94
C SER A 14 -1.78 4.75 3.78
N ILE A 15 -2.87 4.02 3.98
CA ILE A 15 -3.91 3.87 2.96
C ILE A 15 -4.90 5.02 3.14
N PRO A 16 -4.95 6.00 2.23
CA PRO A 16 -5.81 7.15 2.38
C PRO A 16 -7.29 6.76 2.26
N PRO A 17 -8.22 7.49 2.91
CA PRO A 17 -9.65 7.17 2.88
C PRO A 17 -10.25 7.07 1.48
N VAL A 18 -9.70 7.80 0.49
CA VAL A 18 -10.14 7.74 -0.90
C VAL A 18 -9.95 6.35 -1.54
N LEU A 19 -8.92 5.60 -1.13
CA LEU A 19 -8.64 4.25 -1.62
C LEU A 19 -9.33 3.16 -0.78
N ARG A 20 -10.25 3.54 0.12
CA ARG A 20 -10.95 2.58 1.00
C ARG A 20 -11.70 1.53 0.21
N HIS A 21 -12.33 1.90 -0.91
CA HIS A 21 -13.10 0.97 -1.72
C HIS A 21 -12.19 -0.11 -2.33
N GLU A 22 -11.10 0.32 -2.97
CA GLU A 22 -10.09 -0.56 -3.58
C GLU A 22 -9.42 -1.47 -2.55
N TYR A 23 -9.13 -0.96 -1.36
CA TYR A 23 -8.60 -1.77 -0.25
C TYR A 23 -9.57 -2.88 0.16
N ILE A 24 -10.85 -2.57 0.33
CA ILE A 24 -11.87 -3.56 0.70
C ILE A 24 -12.05 -4.59 -0.42
N GLU A 25 -12.10 -4.15 -1.67
CA GLU A 25 -12.24 -5.03 -2.82
C GLU A 25 -11.03 -5.99 -2.95
N ALA A 26 -9.81 -5.46 -2.84
CA ALA A 26 -8.60 -6.26 -2.88
C ALA A 26 -8.55 -7.31 -1.75
N LEU A 27 -8.98 -6.94 -0.54
CA LEU A 27 -9.11 -7.88 0.57
C LEU A 27 -10.16 -8.96 0.28
N GLN A 28 -11.32 -8.57 -0.24
CA GLN A 28 -12.37 -9.53 -0.61
C GLN A 28 -11.87 -10.51 -1.66
N ILE A 29 -11.19 -10.04 -2.71
CA ILE A 29 -10.61 -10.90 -3.76
C ILE A 29 -9.59 -11.89 -3.17
N SER A 30 -8.75 -11.43 -2.24
CA SER A 30 -7.76 -12.29 -1.57
C SER A 30 -8.40 -13.38 -0.69
N GLN A 31 -9.64 -13.16 -0.25
CA GLN A 31 -10.39 -14.04 0.65
C GLN A 31 -11.49 -14.85 -0.05
N ARG A 32 -11.62 -14.75 -1.39
CA ARG A 32 -12.61 -15.53 -2.14
C ARG A 32 -12.31 -17.02 -2.07
N GLU A 33 -13.36 -17.82 -1.92
CA GLU A 33 -13.25 -19.29 -1.92
C GLU A 33 -12.80 -19.82 -3.29
N THR A 34 -13.14 -19.12 -4.37
CA THR A 34 -12.79 -19.48 -5.74
C THR A 34 -11.76 -18.50 -6.32
N ASN A 35 -10.62 -19.05 -6.74
CA ASN A 35 -9.50 -18.32 -7.35
C ASN A 35 -9.04 -17.09 -6.54
N PRO A 36 -8.61 -17.25 -5.27
CA PRO A 36 -8.12 -16.14 -4.48
C PRO A 36 -6.88 -15.54 -5.11
N SER A 37 -6.82 -14.21 -5.17
CA SER A 37 -5.63 -13.48 -5.62
C SER A 37 -5.26 -12.39 -4.63
N ILE A 38 -3.99 -12.41 -4.18
CA ILE A 38 -3.40 -11.36 -3.34
C ILE A 38 -2.75 -10.25 -4.17
N GLU A 39 -2.65 -10.43 -5.48
CA GLU A 39 -2.01 -9.49 -6.39
C GLU A 39 -2.60 -8.07 -6.34
N PRO A 40 -3.94 -7.88 -6.32
CA PRO A 40 -4.52 -6.54 -6.21
C PRO A 40 -4.14 -5.85 -4.90
N PHE A 41 -4.04 -6.63 -3.82
CA PHE A 41 -3.66 -6.11 -2.51
C PHE A 41 -2.19 -5.69 -2.48
N ASN A 42 -1.30 -6.52 -3.04
CA ASN A 42 0.12 -6.20 -3.11
C ASN A 42 0.38 -4.97 -3.99
N GLN A 43 -0.35 -4.84 -5.10
CA GLN A 43 -0.24 -3.68 -5.99
C GLN A 43 -0.67 -2.39 -5.27
N LEU A 44 -1.82 -2.40 -4.57
CA LEU A 44 -2.30 -1.24 -3.80
C LEU A 44 -1.24 -0.76 -2.78
N ILE A 45 -0.62 -1.69 -2.06
CA ILE A 45 0.41 -1.38 -1.07
C ILE A 45 1.66 -0.82 -1.75
N ALA A 46 2.09 -1.39 -2.87
CA ALA A 46 3.24 -0.93 -3.62
C ALA A 46 3.04 0.51 -4.15
N GLU A 47 1.85 0.82 -4.65
CA GLU A 47 1.50 2.17 -5.11
C GLU A 47 1.51 3.19 -3.96
N CYS A 48 0.93 2.83 -2.81
CA CYS A 48 0.95 3.70 -1.64
C CYS A 48 2.37 3.89 -1.07
N GLU A 49 3.21 2.88 -1.14
CA GLU A 49 4.62 2.95 -0.72
C GLU A 49 5.43 3.86 -1.64
N LEU A 50 5.24 3.74 -2.95
CA LEU A 50 5.87 4.60 -3.94
C LEU A 50 5.45 6.06 -3.75
N GLU A 51 4.18 6.34 -3.48
CA GLU A 51 3.72 7.70 -3.23
C GLU A 51 4.29 8.26 -1.92
N ALA A 52 4.41 7.44 -0.87
CA ALA A 52 5.08 7.83 0.37
C ALA A 52 6.56 8.19 0.13
N GLN A 53 7.29 7.43 -0.69
CA GLN A 53 8.66 7.77 -1.07
C GLN A 53 8.74 9.11 -1.80
N LYS A 54 7.82 9.36 -2.76
CA LYS A 54 7.77 10.65 -3.47
C LYS A 54 7.46 11.80 -2.51
N ASP A 55 6.55 11.61 -1.56
CA ASP A 55 6.23 12.62 -0.56
C ASP A 55 7.43 12.95 0.32
N TYR A 56 8.19 11.94 0.76
CA TYR A 56 9.46 12.18 1.46
C TYR A 56 10.42 13.02 0.61
N LEU A 57 10.60 12.69 -0.67
CA LEU A 57 11.46 13.47 -1.57
C LEU A 57 10.95 14.91 -1.77
N ARG A 58 9.64 15.11 -1.86
CA ARG A 58 9.02 16.45 -1.94
C ARG A 58 9.30 17.25 -0.67
N MET A 59 9.18 16.64 0.50
CA MET A 59 9.51 17.27 1.78
C MET A 59 10.99 17.69 1.84
N PHE A 60 11.91 16.81 1.44
CA PHE A 60 13.35 17.13 1.40
C PHE A 60 13.70 18.22 0.37
N ARG A 61 12.97 18.33 -0.74
CA ARG A 61 13.18 19.40 -1.73
C ARG A 61 12.60 20.75 -1.32
N MET A 62 11.69 20.77 -0.34
CA MET A 62 11.08 21.98 0.21
C MET A 62 11.72 22.43 1.52
N ALA A 63 12.66 21.64 2.07
CA ALA A 63 13.48 21.96 3.23
C ALA A 63 14.83 22.57 2.80
#